data_AF-A0A1V5IEM2-F1
#
_entry.id   AF-A0A1V5IEM2-F1
#
_cell.length_a   1.000
_cell.length_b   1.000
_cell.length_c   1.000
_cell.angle_alpha   90.00
_cell.angle_beta   90.00
_cell.angle_gamma   90.00
#
_symmetry.space_group_name_H-M   'P 1'
#
loop_
_entity.id
_entity.type
_entity.pdbx_description
1 polymer ?
#
loop_
_entity_poly.entity_id
_entity_poly.type
_entity_poly.pdbx_seq_one_letter_code
_entity_poly.pdbx_strand_id
1 'polypeptide(L)' 'MLTAQGDWVELGSADEQKPAKEGTVEAWGRSAENPVGGWYGLKKGLRGRFGMYVPPLLEHLGLAEVEHNPRGNRMRAI' A
#
# COMPACT_ATOMS: atom_id res chain seq x y z
N MET A 1 4.42 -8.40 4.91
CA MET A 1 4.15 -7.21 5.75
C MET A 1 2.76 -7.32 6.36
N LEU A 2 1.67 -7.24 5.60
CA LEU A 2 0.30 -7.31 6.17
C LEU A 2 0.01 -8.59 6.96
N THR A 3 0.40 -9.76 6.43
CA THR A 3 0.27 -11.05 7.14
C THR A 3 1.09 -11.13 8.43
N ALA A 4 2.26 -10.48 8.46
CA ALA A 4 3.12 -10.44 9.64
C ALA A 4 2.65 -9.39 10.67
N GLN A 5 2.06 -8.29 10.19
CA GLN A 5 1.51 -7.24 11.02
C GLN A 5 0.25 -7.72 11.77
N GLY A 6 -0.59 -8.54 11.11
CA GLY A 6 -1.78 -9.14 11.71
C GLY A 6 -2.89 -8.16 12.11
N ASP A 7 -2.75 -6.88 11.76
CA ASP A 7 -3.67 -5.81 12.13
C ASP A 7 -3.86 -4.82 10.96
N TRP A 8 -4.78 -3.88 11.14
CA TRP A 8 -5.10 -2.82 10.17
C TRP A 8 -3.93 -1.87 9.95
N VAL A 9 -3.59 -1.67 8.67
CA VAL A 9 -2.53 -0.77 8.23
C VAL A 9 -3.12 0.33 7.35
N GLU A 10 -2.78 1.58 7.65
CA GLU A 10 -3.18 2.73 6.82
C GLU A 10 -2.69 2.58 5.37
N LEU A 11 -3.56 2.89 4.41
CA LEU A 11 -3.19 2.82 2.99
C LEU A 11 -2.08 3.81 2.63
N GLY A 12 -2.13 5.02 3.19
CA GLY A 12 -1.03 6.00 3.11
C GLY A 12 -0.74 6.57 1.73
N SER A 13 -1.74 6.60 0.82
CA SER A 13 -1.65 7.10 -0.56
C SER A 13 -0.97 8.48 -0.67
N ALA A 14 0.36 8.47 -0.84
CA ALA A 14 1.17 9.65 -1.01
C ALA A 14 1.33 9.98 -2.50
N ASP A 15 1.50 11.27 -2.81
CA ASP A 15 1.96 11.68 -4.14
C ASP A 15 3.36 11.11 -4.42
N GLU A 16 3.68 10.87 -5.69
CA GLU A 16 5.00 10.36 -6.11
C GLU A 16 6.16 11.26 -5.65
N GLN A 17 5.95 12.58 -5.66
CA GLN A 17 6.97 13.57 -5.33
C GLN A 17 7.15 13.75 -3.82
N LYS A 18 6.27 13.15 -3.02
CA LYS A 18 6.31 13.24 -1.56
C LYS A 18 6.77 11.91 -0.96
N PRO A 19 7.50 11.93 0.16
CA PRO A 19 7.76 10.71 0.90
C PRO A 19 6.42 10.09 1.34
N ALA A 20 6.32 8.77 1.25
CA ALA A 20 5.20 8.05 1.85
C ALA A 20 5.35 8.04 3.37
N LYS A 21 4.23 8.16 4.09
CA LYS A 21 4.22 8.08 5.55
C LYS A 21 4.69 6.68 5.96
N GLU A 22 5.68 6.60 6.84
CA GLU A 22 6.17 5.32 7.35
C GLU A 22 5.06 4.50 8.02
N GLY A 23 5.21 3.17 7.97
CA GLY A 23 4.22 2.24 8.51
C GLY A 23 2.93 2.11 7.69
N THR A 24 2.87 2.70 6.49
CA THR A 24 1.71 2.58 5.59
C THR A 24 1.93 1.53 4.50
N VAL A 25 0.83 1.09 3.88
CA VAL A 25 0.85 0.18 2.71
C VAL A 25 1.62 0.81 1.56
N GLU A 26 1.42 2.10 1.29
CA GLU A 26 2.18 2.85 0.29
C GLU A 26 3.68 2.84 0.59
N ALA A 27 4.09 3.09 1.83
CA ALA A 27 5.51 3.10 2.20
C ALA A 27 6.16 1.73 2.00
N TRP A 28 5.46 0.64 2.37
CA TRP A 28 5.95 -0.70 2.09
C TRP A 28 6.03 -1.00 0.58
N GLY A 29 5.02 -0.61 -0.18
CA GLY A 29 5.02 -0.74 -1.65
C GLY A 29 6.20 -0.03 -2.31
N ARG A 30 6.61 1.13 -1.78
CA ARG A 30 7.76 1.91 -2.30
C ARG A 30 9.13 1.43 -1.80
N SER A 31 9.19 0.63 -0.73
CA SER A 31 10.46 0.25 -0.12
C SER A 31 11.30 -0.65 -1.04
N ALA A 32 12.58 -0.32 -1.17
CA ALA A 32 13.57 -1.18 -1.84
C ALA A 32 13.80 -2.50 -1.08
N GLU A 33 13.39 -2.58 0.19
CA GLU A 33 13.51 -3.78 1.02
C GLU A 33 12.29 -4.69 0.91
N ASN A 34 11.23 -4.29 0.20
CA ASN A 34 10.15 -5.23 -0.08
C ASN A 34 10.65 -6.35 -1.01
N PRO A 35 10.01 -7.53 -1.04
CA PRO A 35 10.51 -8.70 -1.77
C PRO A 35 10.72 -8.50 -3.28
N VAL A 36 10.15 -7.44 -3.86
CA VAL A 36 10.26 -7.11 -5.29
C VAL A 36 11.11 -5.86 -5.55
N GLY A 37 11.75 -5.28 -4.52
CA GLY A 37 12.64 -4.13 -4.66
C GLY A 37 11.93 -2.78 -4.87
N GLY A 38 10.65 -2.70 -4.54
CA GLY A 38 9.82 -1.51 -4.76
C GLY A 38 8.81 -1.69 -5.92
N TRP A 39 7.65 -1.07 -5.80
CA TRP A 39 6.57 -1.13 -6.79
C TRP A 39 6.81 -0.16 -7.95
N TYR A 40 7.01 -0.70 -9.15
CA TYR A 40 6.90 -0.09 -10.49
C TYR A 40 7.41 1.35 -10.74
N GLY A 41 8.15 1.95 -9.82
CA GLY A 41 8.53 3.36 -9.87
C GLY A 41 9.91 3.59 -9.28
N LEU A 42 10.93 2.93 -9.82
CA LEU A 42 12.30 3.44 -9.68
C LEU A 42 12.52 4.65 -10.60
N LYS A 43 11.71 4.79 -11.65
CA LYS A 43 11.74 5.92 -12.59
C LYS A 43 10.72 6.98 -12.18
N LYS A 44 11.18 8.24 -12.17
CA LYS A 44 10.35 9.43 -11.96
C LYS A 44 9.21 9.49 -13.00
N GLY A 45 7.99 9.76 -12.54
CA GLY A 45 6.78 9.83 -13.35
C GLY A 45 6.02 8.51 -13.43
N LEU A 46 6.55 7.43 -12.84
CA LEU A 46 5.97 6.08 -12.89
C LEU A 46 5.70 5.49 -11.50
N ARG A 47 5.95 6.21 -10.39
CA ARG A 47 5.51 5.76 -9.05
C ARG A 47 3.99 5.89 -8.93
N GLY A 48 3.29 4.84 -9.33
CA GLY A 48 1.86 4.68 -9.08
C GLY A 48 1.56 4.60 -7.59
N ARG A 49 0.34 4.98 -7.19
CA ARG A 49 -0.14 4.90 -5.80
C ARG A 49 -0.45 3.45 -5.45
N PHE A 50 0.56 2.73 -4.96
CA PHE A 50 0.44 1.32 -4.56
C PHE A 50 -0.73 1.12 -3.58
N GLY A 51 -0.80 1.96 -2.55
CA GLY A 51 -1.85 1.96 -1.53
C GLY A 51 -3.23 2.38 -2.04
N MET A 52 -3.40 2.74 -3.32
CA MET A 52 -4.72 2.97 -3.93
C MET A 52 -5.13 1.86 -4.89
N TYR A 53 -4.20 1.34 -5.68
CA TYR A 53 -4.54 0.43 -6.77
C TYR A 53 -4.50 -1.04 -6.37
N VAL A 54 -3.61 -1.41 -5.43
CA VAL A 54 -3.43 -2.81 -5.04
C VAL A 54 -4.43 -3.27 -3.97
N PRO A 55 -4.78 -2.47 -2.94
CA PRO A 55 -5.73 -2.93 -1.91
C PRO A 55 -7.09 -3.38 -2.44
N PRO A 56 -7.78 -2.65 -3.35
CA PRO A 56 -9.08 -3.11 -3.88
C PRO A 56 -8.97 -4.40 -4.70
N LEU A 57 -7.84 -4.65 -5.37
CA LEU A 57 -7.60 -5.90 -6.06
C LEU A 57 -7.44 -7.06 -5.08
N LEU A 58 -6.67 -6.86 -4.00
CA LEU A 58 -6.49 -7.87 -2.97
C LEU A 58 -7.80 -8.19 -2.24
N GLU A 59 -8.64 -7.18 -2.01
CA GLU A 59 -10.00 -7.36 -1.49
C GLU A 59 -10.86 -8.19 -2.44
N HIS A 60 -10.88 -7.84 -3.74
CA HIS A 60 -11.64 -8.60 -4.74
C HIS A 60 -11.19 -10.06 -4.84
N LEU A 61 -9.89 -10.33 -4.66
CA LEU A 61 -9.33 -11.67 -4.66
C LEU A 61 -9.54 -12.44 -3.34
N GLY A 62 -10.12 -11.81 -2.31
CA GLY A 62 -10.34 -12.42 -1.00
C GLY A 62 -9.05 -12.65 -0.21
N LEU A 63 -8.02 -11.81 -0.43
CA LEU A 63 -6.72 -11.89 0.25
C LEU A 63 -6.56 -10.84 1.36
N ALA A 64 -7.41 -9.81 1.36
CA ALA A 64 -7.37 -8.73 2.33
C ALA A 64 -8.77 -8.17 2.57
N GLU A 65 -8.96 -7.51 3.70
CA GLU A 65 -10.10 -6.64 3.96
C GLU A 65 -9.67 -5.18 3.82
N VAL A 66 -10.51 -4.32 3.24
CA VAL A 66 -10.24 -2.89 3.06
C VAL A 66 -11.38 -2.07 3.63
N GLU A 67 -11.05 -0.98 4.32
CA GLU A 67 -12.07 -0.03 4.78
C GLU A 67 -12.57 0.85 3.63
N HIS A 68 -13.87 1.14 3.63
CA HIS A 68 -14.53 1.98 2.62
C HIS A 68 -15.05 3.29 3.23
N ASN A 69 -14.18 4.02 3.92
CA ASN A 69 -14.51 5.33 4.49
C ASN A 69 -14.24 6.45 3.45
N PRO A 70 -14.77 7.68 3.67
CA PRO A 70 -14.46 8.83 2.82
C PRO A 70 -12.98 9.20 2.78
N ARG A 71 -12.19 8.83 3.80
CA ARG A 71 -10.76 9.07 3.92
C ARG A 71 -10.14 8.20 5.01
N GLY A 72 -8.81 8.03 4.95
CA GLY A 72 -8.06 7.36 6.02
C GLY A 72 -8.26 5.85 6.06
N ASN A 73 -8.60 5.24 4.92
CA ASN A 73 -8.84 3.81 4.83
C ASN A 73 -7.60 3.02 5.24
N ARG A 74 -7.86 1.85 5.80
CA ARG A 74 -6.86 0.85 6.19
C ARG A 74 -7.16 -0.46 5.48
N MET A 75 -6.18 -1.36 5.49
CA MET A 75 -6.37 -2.74 5.08
C MET A 75 -5.69 -3.71 6.04
N ARG A 76 -6.15 -4.95 6.09
CA ARG A 76 -5.45 -6.06 6.77
C ARG A 76 -5.51 -7.32 5.91
N ALA A 77 -4.57 -8.23 6.12
CA ALA A 77 -4.62 -9.55 5.47
C ALA A 77 -5.73 -10.42 6.09
N ILE A 78 -6.26 -11.34 5.28
CA ILE A 78 -7.16 -12.42 5.73
C ILE A 78 -6.33 -13.64 6.14
#